data_AF-A0A1M4XYD3-F1
#
_entry.id   AF-A0A1M4XYD3-F1
#
_cell.length_a   1.000
_cell.length_b   1.000
_cell.length_c   1.000
_cell.angle_alpha   90.00
_cell.angle_beta   90.00
_cell.angle_gamma   90.00
#
_symmetry.space_group_name_H-M   'P 1'
#
loop_
_entity.id
_entity.type
_entity.pdbx_description
1 polymer ?
#
loop_
_entity_poly.entity_id
_entity_poly.type
_entity_poly.pdbx_seq_one_letter_code
_entity_poly.pdbx_strand_id
1 'polypeptide(L)' 'MKPVTFCDTALRPDGLALMIRLMQDFAIQSGNIPEAVATAWPDEQRALADAGRFFMSITHFVWVAHKNRSLPLTN' A
#
# COMPACT_ATOMS: atom_id res chain seq x y z
N MET A 1 19.68 -3.75 4.13
CA MET A 1 18.30 -3.87 3.62
C MET A 1 18.34 -3.66 2.11
N LYS A 2 17.68 -4.52 1.32
CA LYS A 2 17.56 -4.31 -0.13
C LYS A 2 16.08 -4.09 -0.45
N PRO A 3 15.69 -2.94 -1.02
CA PRO A 3 14.31 -2.74 -1.48
C PRO A 3 13.93 -3.82 -2.48
N VAL A 4 12.71 -4.33 -2.37
CA VAL A 4 12.17 -5.29 -3.34
C VAL A 4 11.06 -4.59 -4.12
N THR A 5 11.21 -4.56 -5.44
CA THR A 5 10.19 -4.03 -6.33
C THR A 5 9.34 -5.17 -6.88
N PHE A 6 8.03 -5.03 -6.73
CA PHE A 6 7.03 -5.91 -7.32
C PHE A 6 6.35 -5.16 -8.47
N CYS A 7 6.34 -5.78 -9.65
CA CYS A 7 5.56 -5.29 -10.78
C CYS A 7 4.52 -6.36 -11.13
N ASP A 8 3.25 -5.97 -11.24
CA ASP A 8 2.18 -6.88 -11.63
C ASP A 8 1.20 -6.19 -12.57
N THR A 9 0.61 -6.98 -13.44
CA THR A 9 -0.47 -6.58 -14.37
C THR A 9 -1.78 -7.26 -14.05
N ALA A 10 -1.77 -8.20 -13.09
CA ALA A 10 -2.97 -8.82 -12.55
C ALA A 10 -3.24 -8.32 -11.13
N LEU A 11 -4.51 -8.09 -10.81
CA LEU A 11 -4.94 -7.84 -9.44
C LEU A 11 -5.12 -9.18 -8.71
N ARG A 12 -4.01 -9.80 -8.33
CA ARG A 12 -4.01 -11.09 -7.65
C ARG A 12 -4.64 -10.97 -6.26
N PRO A 13 -5.36 -11.98 -5.76
CA PRO A 13 -5.87 -11.99 -4.38
C PRO A 13 -4.76 -12.27 -3.35
N ASP A 14 -3.54 -11.81 -3.61
CA ASP A 14 -2.41 -11.90 -2.70
C ASP A 14 -2.35 -10.66 -1.78
N GLY A 15 -1.36 -10.62 -0.90
CA GLY A 15 -1.18 -9.50 0.03
C GLY A 15 -0.93 -8.14 -0.64
N LEU A 16 -0.67 -8.07 -1.95
CA LEU A 16 -0.45 -6.81 -2.66
C LEU A 16 -1.76 -6.16 -3.09
N ALA A 17 -2.83 -6.93 -3.33
CA ALA A 17 -4.17 -6.35 -3.57
C ALA A 17 -4.73 -5.61 -2.35
N LEU A 18 -4.21 -5.89 -1.13
CA LEU A 18 -4.50 -5.10 0.07
C LEU A 18 -4.14 -3.62 -0.13
N MET A 19 -3.18 -3.31 -1.01
CA MET A 19 -2.73 -1.94 -1.22
C MET A 19 -3.81 -1.04 -1.83
N ILE A 20 -4.71 -1.59 -2.64
CA ILE A 20 -5.88 -0.83 -3.13
C ILE A 20 -6.76 -0.38 -1.96
N ARG A 21 -6.99 -1.27 -0.99
CA ARG A 21 -7.79 -0.92 0.18
C ARG A 21 -7.10 0.13 1.05
N LEU A 22 -5.81 -0.01 1.27
CA LEU A 22 -5.03 0.96 2.05
C LEU A 22 -4.99 2.34 1.38
N MET A 23 -4.86 2.40 0.05
CA MET A 23 -4.90 3.65 -0.71
C MET A 23 -6.29 4.30 -0.65
N GLN A 24 -7.37 3.52 -0.78
CA GLN A 24 -8.74 4.01 -0.59
C GLN A 24 -8.92 4.63 0.80
N ASP A 25 -8.59 3.88 1.85
CA ASP A 25 -8.81 4.33 3.23
C ASP A 25 -7.96 5.58 3.54
N PHE A 26 -6.71 5.64 3.05
CA PHE A 26 -5.87 6.83 3.15
C PHE A 26 -6.49 8.04 2.44
N ALA A 27 -6.98 7.87 1.21
CA ALA A 27 -7.58 8.96 0.45
C ALA A 27 -8.81 9.55 1.17
N ILE A 28 -9.68 8.69 1.72
CA ILE A 28 -10.84 9.09 2.52
C ILE A 28 -10.39 9.86 3.77
N GLN A 29 -9.44 9.30 4.54
CA GLN A 29 -8.96 9.93 5.78
C GLN A 29 -8.26 11.27 5.53
N SER A 30 -7.55 11.38 4.41
CA SER A 30 -6.82 12.60 4.08
C SER A 30 -7.73 13.76 3.67
N GLY A 31 -8.95 13.48 3.19
CA GLY A 31 -9.89 14.50 2.71
C GLY A 31 -9.44 15.26 1.46
N ASN A 32 -8.32 14.86 0.83
CA ASN A 32 -7.73 15.56 -0.31
C ASN A 32 -8.52 15.38 -1.61
N ILE A 33 -9.34 14.33 -1.69
CA ILE A 33 -10.26 14.06 -2.79
C ILE A 33 -11.66 13.77 -2.24
N PRO A 34 -12.74 13.99 -3.01
CA PRO A 34 -14.08 13.62 -2.58
C PRO A 34 -14.19 12.14 -2.23
N GLU A 35 -14.87 11.82 -1.13
CA GLU A 35 -15.04 10.44 -0.66
C GLU A 35 -15.68 9.53 -1.73
N ALA A 36 -16.60 10.06 -2.53
CA ALA A 36 -17.22 9.32 -3.64
C ALA A 36 -16.18 8.87 -4.69
N VAL A 37 -15.18 9.71 -4.97
CA VAL A 37 -14.09 9.38 -5.91
C VAL A 37 -13.19 8.31 -5.31
N ALA A 38 -12.81 8.47 -4.03
CA ALA A 38 -12.01 7.47 -3.32
C ALA A 38 -12.71 6.10 -3.25
N THR A 39 -14.04 6.11 -3.11
CA THR A 39 -14.87 4.90 -2.99
C THR A 39 -15.08 4.19 -4.34
N ALA A 40 -15.17 4.93 -5.45
CA ALA A 40 -15.34 4.35 -6.78
C ALA A 40 -14.03 3.79 -7.36
N TRP A 41 -12.89 4.31 -6.92
CA TRP A 41 -11.58 3.97 -7.48
C TRP A 41 -11.19 2.47 -7.41
N PRO A 42 -11.44 1.72 -6.31
CA PRO A 42 -11.17 0.28 -6.28
C PRO A 42 -11.88 -0.53 -7.36
N ASP A 43 -13.12 -0.15 -7.70
CA ASP A 43 -13.90 -0.82 -8.72
C ASP A 43 -13.35 -0.53 -10.12
N GLU A 44 -12.85 0.69 -10.35
CA GLU A 44 -12.09 1.03 -11.56
C GLU A 44 -10.85 0.14 -11.71
N GLN A 45 -10.09 -0.09 -10.63
CA GLN A 45 -8.90 -0.95 -10.68
C GLN A 45 -9.24 -2.40 -11.03
N ARG A 46 -10.37 -2.92 -10.52
CA ARG A 46 -10.87 -4.26 -10.89
C ARG A 46 -11.28 -4.32 -12.35
N ALA A 47 -12.04 -3.32 -12.83
CA ALA A 47 -12.41 -3.24 -14.23
C ALA A 47 -11.20 -3.15 -15.17
N LEU A 48 -10.14 -2.43 -14.76
CA LEU A 48 -8.88 -2.38 -15.49
C LEU A 48 -8.18 -3.75 -15.49
N ALA A 49 -8.20 -4.49 -14.39
CA ALA A 49 -7.59 -5.81 -14.29
C ALA A 49 -8.32 -6.83 -15.17
N ASP A 50 -9.65 -6.83 -15.15
CA ASP A 50 -10.49 -7.68 -15.99
C ASP A 50 -10.27 -7.38 -17.49
N ALA A 51 -9.99 -6.12 -17.83
CA ALA A 51 -9.66 -5.70 -19.19
C ALA A 51 -8.19 -5.97 -19.59
N GLY A 52 -7.35 -6.52 -18.70
CA GLY A 52 -5.91 -6.70 -18.95
C GLY A 52 -5.13 -5.39 -19.09
N ARG A 53 -5.67 -4.29 -18.53
CA ARG A 53 -5.12 -2.92 -18.58
C ARG A 53 -4.63 -2.42 -17.22
N PHE A 54 -4.73 -3.24 -16.19
CA PHE A 54 -4.19 -2.92 -14.87
C PHE A 54 -2.67 -2.98 -14.88
N PHE A 55 -2.06 -2.06 -14.14
CA PHE A 55 -0.63 -2.05 -13.90
C PHE A 55 -0.34 -1.53 -12.50
N MET A 56 0.55 -2.20 -11.78
CA MET A 56 1.02 -1.80 -10.47
C MET A 56 2.53 -2.00 -10.36
N SER A 57 3.21 -1.02 -9.77
CA SER A 57 4.59 -1.15 -9.31
C SER A 57 4.71 -0.67 -7.87
N ILE A 58 5.19 -1.54 -6.97
CA ILE A 58 5.37 -1.24 -5.55
C ILE A 58 6.81 -1.54 -5.16
N THR A 59 7.48 -0.58 -4.55
CA THR A 59 8.78 -0.79 -3.88
C THR A 59 8.56 -0.93 -2.38
N HIS A 60 8.85 -2.12 -1.84
CA HIS A 60 8.70 -2.43 -0.43
C HIS A 60 10.04 -2.21 0.33
N PHE A 61 9.99 -1.45 1.43
CA PHE A 61 11.09 -1.29 2.37
C PHE A 61 10.75 -1.93 3.73
N VAL A 62 11.54 -2.90 4.19
CA VAL A 62 11.35 -3.55 5.50
C VAL A 62 12.36 -2.98 6.51
N TRP A 63 11.88 -2.17 7.44
CA TRP A 63 12.69 -1.58 8.50
C TRP A 63 12.53 -2.37 9.79
N VAL A 64 13.65 -2.80 10.38
CA VAL A 64 13.68 -3.39 11.72
C VAL A 64 14.39 -2.41 12.64
N ALA A 65 13.65 -1.81 13.57
CA ALA A 65 14.20 -0.93 14.59
C ALA A 65 14.38 -1.71 15.89
N HIS A 66 15.55 -1.58 16.51
CA HIS A 66 15.82 -2.10 17.85
C HIS A 66 15.91 -0.94 18.83
N LYS A 67 15.17 -1.02 19.94
CA LYS A 67 15.36 -0.10 21.05
C LYS A 67 16.71 -0.40 21.68
N ASN A 68 17.64 0.54 21.64
CA ASN A 68 18.88 0.42 22.37
C ASN A 68 18.57 0.44 23.87
N ARG A 69 18.92 -0.62 24.60
CA ARG A 69 18.77 -0.67 26.06
C ARG A 69 20.00 0.04 26.64
N SER A 70 19.98 1.37 26.67
CA SER A 70 20.96 2.11 27.47
C SER A 70 20.82 1.68 28.93
N LEU A 71 21.91 1.22 29.53
CA LEU A 71 22.02 0.88 30.95
C LEU A 71 21.45 2.03 31.80
N PRO A 72 20.79 1.73 32.94
CA PRO A 72 20.28 2.79 33.81
C PRO A 72 21.45 3.68 34.24
N LEU A 73 21.27 4.99 34.10
CA LEU A 73 22.11 5.98 34.76
C LEU A 73 21.99 5.71 36.26
N THR A 74 23.01 5.08 36.85
CA THR A 74 23.14 4.99 38.30
C THR A 74 23.40 6.39 38.84
N ASN A 75 22.50 6.86 39.71
CA ASN A 75 22.68 8.04 40.56
C ASN A 75 23.86 7.85 41.53
#